data_AF-A0A6L3XP70-F1
#
_entry.id   AF-A0A6L3XP70-F1
#
_cell.length_a   1.000
_cell.length_b   1.000
_cell.length_c   1.000
_cell.angle_alpha   90.00
_cell.angle_beta   90.00
_cell.angle_gamma   90.00
#
_symmetry.space_group_name_H-M   'P 1'
#
loop_
_entity.id
_entity.type
_entity.pdbx_description
1 polymer ?
#
loop_
_entity_poly.entity_id
_entity_poly.type
_entity_poly.pdbx_seq_one_letter_code
_entity_poly.pdbx_strand_id
1 'polypeptide(L)'
;YNQHNVKPRIAVRSGQWDFLAAMVQAGVGIAILPQPICERLDKNTLRWIPLESDLHWQLGMIWREGVYLSHSAQAWLQCCEGFWVPSP
;
A
#
# COMPACT_ATOMS: atom_id res chain seq x y z
N TYR A 1 -7.84 -1.22 -16.44
CA TYR A 1 -8.92 -0.30 -16.88
C TYR A 1 -9.66 -0.77 -18.14
N ASN A 2 -9.00 -1.35 -19.15
CA ASN A 2 -9.67 -1.76 -20.40
C ASN A 2 -10.42 -3.11 -20.35
N GLN A 3 -10.21 -3.96 -19.34
CA GLN A 3 -10.80 -5.31 -19.32
C GLN A 3 -12.32 -5.34 -19.04
N HIS A 4 -12.88 -4.31 -18.40
CA HIS A 4 -14.31 -4.27 -18.04
C HIS A 4 -15.07 -3.03 -18.56
N ASN A 5 -14.43 -2.21 -19.41
CA ASN A 5 -14.99 -0.95 -19.91
C ASN A 5 -15.49 0.02 -18.81
N VAL A 6 -14.92 -0.08 -17.60
CA VAL A 6 -15.20 0.81 -16.47
C VAL A 6 -14.24 2.00 -16.53
N LYS A 7 -14.79 3.22 -16.63
CA LYS A 7 -14.01 4.47 -16.53
C LYS A 7 -14.28 5.12 -15.17
N PRO A 8 -13.40 4.93 -14.17
CA PRO A 8 -13.60 5.55 -12.86
C PRO A 8 -13.49 7.07 -12.99
N ARG A 9 -14.42 7.80 -12.37
CA ARG A 9 -14.29 9.24 -12.18
C ARG A 9 -13.35 9.49 -11.01
N ILE A 10 -12.14 9.96 -11.31
CA ILE A 10 -11.14 10.25 -10.28
C ILE A 10 -11.50 11.58 -9.62
N ALA A 11 -11.95 11.53 -8.36
CA ALA A 11 -12.20 12.73 -7.57
C ALA A 11 -10.89 13.36 -7.05
N VAL A 12 -9.96 12.52 -6.57
CA VAL A 12 -8.71 12.93 -5.90
C VAL A 12 -7.60 11.92 -6.19
N ARG A 13 -6.34 12.38 -6.21
CA ARG A 13 -5.13 11.54 -6.14
C ARG A 13 -4.19 12.09 -5.08
N SER A 14 -3.72 11.25 -4.18
CA SER A 14 -2.76 11.61 -3.14
C SER A 14 -1.93 10.40 -2.72
N GLY A 15 -0.68 10.63 -2.32
CA GLY A 15 0.17 9.63 -1.66
C GLY A 15 0.04 9.61 -0.14
N GLN A 16 -0.72 10.55 0.44
CA GLN A 16 -0.99 10.59 1.88
C GLN A 16 -2.25 9.79 2.20
N TRP A 17 -2.07 8.67 2.89
CA TRP A 17 -3.15 7.73 3.20
C TRP A 17 -4.23 8.33 4.10
N ASP A 18 -3.82 9.07 5.14
CA ASP A 18 -4.75 9.71 6.07
C ASP A 18 -5.66 10.73 5.37
N PHE A 19 -5.12 11.44 4.37
CA PHE A 19 -5.90 12.36 3.57
C PHE A 19 -6.96 11.63 2.74
N LEU A 20 -6.60 10.50 2.11
CA LEU A 20 -7.59 9.69 1.38
C LEU A 20 -8.67 9.14 2.30
N ALA A 21 -8.31 8.70 3.51
CA ALA A 21 -9.25 8.24 4.52
C ALA A 21 -10.22 9.38 4.94
N ALA A 22 -9.71 10.58 5.19
CA ALA A 22 -10.53 11.75 5.52
C ALA A 22 -11.51 12.11 4.39
N MET A 23 -11.09 12.00 3.13
CA MET A 23 -11.97 12.26 1.98
C MET A 23 -13.10 11.22 1.85
N VAL A 24 -12.82 9.96 2.18
CA VAL A 24 -13.86 8.91 2.24
C VAL A 24 -14.82 9.19 3.41
N GLN A 25 -14.31 9.55 4.59
CA GLN A 25 -15.14 9.93 5.75
C GLN A 25 -16.02 11.15 5.44
N ALA A 26 -15.52 12.11 4.66
CA ALA A 26 -16.28 13.28 4.20
C ALA A 26 -17.29 12.97 3.08
N GLY A 27 -17.40 11.71 2.64
CA GLY A 27 -18.38 11.29 1.62
C GLY A 27 -17.99 11.64 0.19
N VAL A 28 -16.72 11.98 -0.09
CA VAL A 28 -16.26 12.36 -1.43
C VAL A 28 -16.25 11.17 -2.40
N GLY A 29 -16.11 9.96 -1.89
CA GLY A 29 -16.15 8.73 -2.68
C GLY A 29 -15.54 7.54 -1.96
N ILE A 30 -14.96 6.62 -2.76
CA ILE A 30 -14.26 5.43 -2.28
C ILE A 30 -12.75 5.55 -2.55
N ALA A 31 -11.94 4.91 -1.70
CA ALA A 31 -10.50 4.80 -1.89
C ALA A 31 -10.09 3.33 -1.96
N ILE A 32 -9.09 3.03 -2.81
CA ILE A 32 -8.43 1.73 -2.85
C ILE A 32 -7.10 1.90 -2.14
N LEU A 33 -6.90 1.14 -1.06
CA LEU A 33 -5.75 1.22 -0.18
C LEU A 33 -5.21 -0.19 0.11
N PRO A 34 -3.90 -0.35 0.35
CA PRO A 34 -3.38 -1.63 0.80
C PRO A 34 -3.93 -2.04 2.16
N GLN A 35 -4.17 -3.35 2.37
CA GLN A 35 -4.75 -3.89 3.60
C GLN A 35 -4.07 -3.40 4.90
N PRO A 36 -2.73 -3.36 5.01
CA PRO A 36 -2.08 -2.89 6.26
C PRO A 36 -2.38 -1.43 6.60
N ILE A 37 -2.75 -0.61 5.62
CA ILE A 37 -3.17 0.78 5.84
C ILE A 37 -4.60 0.80 6.37
N CYS A 38 -5.51 0.03 5.76
CA CYS A 38 -6.89 -0.13 6.20
C CYS A 38 -6.97 -0.60 7.66
N GLU A 39 -6.11 -1.53 8.07
CA GLU A 39 -6.07 -2.07 9.44
C GLU A 39 -5.64 -1.05 10.50
N ARG A 40 -4.88 -0.02 10.12
CA ARG A 40 -4.43 1.06 11.02
C ARG A 40 -5.46 2.18 11.19
N LEU A 41 -6.44 2.25 10.30
CA LEU A 41 -7.47 3.30 10.30
C LEU A 41 -8.64 2.93 11.21
N ASP A 42 -9.40 3.93 11.66
CA ASP A 42 -10.50 3.73 12.61
C ASP A 42 -11.67 2.94 11.98
N LYS A 43 -11.88 1.73 12.52
CA LYS A 43 -12.94 0.80 12.07
C LYS A 43 -14.35 1.26 12.44
N ASN A 44 -14.49 2.24 13.33
CA ASN A 44 -15.81 2.77 13.70
C ASN A 44 -16.34 3.75 12.65
N THR A 45 -15.45 4.39 11.89
CA THR A 45 -15.79 5.44 10.92
C THR A 45 -15.67 4.97 9.48
N LEU A 46 -14.92 3.90 9.22
CA LEU A 46 -14.67 3.37 7.88
C LEU A 46 -14.97 1.86 7.80
N ARG A 47 -15.50 1.44 6.64
CA ARG A 47 -15.72 0.02 6.32
C ARG A 47 -14.78 -0.41 5.20
N TRP A 48 -14.17 -1.58 5.39
CA TRP A 48 -13.25 -2.19 4.43
C TRP A 48 -13.96 -3.33 3.71
N ILE A 49 -13.82 -3.36 2.38
CA ILE A 49 -14.30 -4.46 1.54
C ILE A 49 -13.07 -5.04 0.84
N PRO A 50 -12.74 -6.33 1.03
CA PRO A 50 -11.66 -6.97 0.31
C PRO A 50 -11.86 -6.84 -1.20
N LEU A 51 -10.81 -6.44 -1.91
CA LEU A 51 -10.81 -6.34 -3.37
C LEU A 51 -10.13 -7.59 -3.94
N GLU A 52 -10.90 -8.44 -4.60
CA GLU A 52 -10.34 -9.52 -5.42
C GLU A 52 -9.77 -8.94 -6.70
N SER A 53 -8.45 -8.93 -6.81
CA SER A 53 -7.72 -8.32 -7.93
C SER A 53 -6.31 -8.90 -8.02
N ASP A 54 -5.79 -8.99 -9.23
CA ASP A 54 -4.36 -9.30 -9.51
C ASP A 54 -3.42 -8.16 -9.10
N LEU A 55 -3.94 -7.09 -8.48
CA LEU A 55 -3.14 -5.97 -8.01
C LEU A 55 -2.48 -6.33 -6.69
N HIS A 56 -1.19 -6.67 -6.76
CA HIS A 56 -0.39 -7.01 -5.59
C HIS A 56 0.48 -5.83 -5.14
N TRP A 57 0.50 -5.58 -3.83
CA TRP A 57 1.45 -4.65 -3.23
C TRP A 57 2.68 -5.44 -2.76
N GLN A 58 3.77 -5.33 -3.51
CA GLN A 58 5.04 -5.97 -3.18
C GLN A 58 6.02 -4.93 -2.63
N LEU A 59 6.52 -5.18 -1.41
CA LEU A 59 7.58 -4.39 -0.81
C LEU A 59 8.94 -4.94 -1.23
N GLY A 60 9.83 -4.06 -1.65
CA GLY A 60 11.20 -4.40 -2.02
C GLY A 60 12.19 -3.42 -1.40
N MET A 61 13.40 -3.91 -1.15
CA MET A 61 14.54 -3.07 -0.81
C MET A 61 15.43 -2.90 -2.03
N ILE A 62 15.90 -1.68 -2.27
CA ILE A 62 16.68 -1.32 -3.46
C ILE A 62 17.97 -0.62 -3.05
N TRP A 63 19.04 -0.90 -3.78
CA TRP A 63 20.35 -0.24 -3.66
C TRP A 63 21.01 -0.17 -5.03
N ARG A 64 22.03 0.70 -5.18
CA ARG A 64 22.77 0.84 -6.43
C ARG A 64 23.65 -0.40 -6.65
N GLU A 65 23.54 -0.99 -7.84
CA GLU A 65 24.40 -2.09 -8.26
C GLU A 65 25.88 -1.66 -8.29
N GLY A 66 26.78 -2.57 -7.89
CA GLY A 66 28.22 -2.32 -7.88
C GLY A 66 28.72 -1.41 -6.74
N VAL A 67 27.87 -1.05 -5.77
CA VAL A 67 28.27 -0.28 -4.59
C VAL A 67 28.46 -1.20 -3.40
N TYR A 68 29.51 -0.92 -2.62
CA TYR A 68 29.71 -1.55 -1.33
C TYR A 68 28.53 -1.24 -0.40
N LEU A 69 27.83 -2.29 0.01
CA LEU A 69 26.83 -2.20 1.07
C LEU A 69 27.55 -2.26 2.41
N SER A 70 27.39 -1.25 3.25
CA SER A 70 28.08 -1.20 4.55
C SER A 70 27.67 -2.37 5.45
N HIS A 71 28.53 -2.71 6.42
CA HIS A 71 28.22 -3.76 7.38
C HIS A 71 26.91 -3.47 8.14
N SER A 72 26.67 -2.20 8.50
CA SER A 72 25.42 -1.78 9.15
C SER A 72 24.20 -1.95 8.22
N ALA A 73 24.34 -1.66 6.92
CA ALA A 73 23.27 -1.85 5.96
C ALA A 73 22.98 -3.34 5.72
N GLN A 74 24.01 -4.20 5.66
CA GLN A 74 23.85 -5.66 5.61
C GLN A 74 23.12 -6.19 6.85
N ALA A 75 23.53 -5.73 8.04
CA ALA A 75 22.87 -6.10 9.29
C ALA A 75 21.39 -5.66 9.33
N TRP A 76 21.09 -4.48 8.77
CA TRP A 76 19.71 -4.02 8.62
C TRP A 76 18.91 -4.93 7.67
N LEU A 77 19.45 -5.28 6.49
CA LEU A 77 18.78 -6.21 5.57
C LEU A 77 18.47 -7.53 6.26
N GLN A 78 19.46 -8.10 6.97
CA GLN A 78 19.32 -9.36 7.68
C GLN A 78 18.32 -9.28 8.83
N CYS A 79 18.23 -8.13 9.52
CA CYS A 79 17.20 -7.88 10.52
C CYS A 79 15.81 -7.83 9.88
N CYS A 80 15.68 -7.14 8.75
CA CYS A 80 14.43 -7.07 8.02
C CYS A 80 13.97 -8.47 7.57
N GLU A 81 14.88 -9.40 7.21
CA GLU A 81 14.58 -10.75 6.66
C GLU A 81 13.63 -11.54 7.57
N GLY A 82 13.74 -11.36 8.88
CA GLY A 82 12.82 -11.96 9.85
C GLY A 82 11.37 -11.44 9.82
N PHE A 83 11.11 -10.31 9.15
CA PHE A 83 9.80 -9.66 9.04
C PHE A 83 9.22 -9.68 7.63
N TRP A 84 9.91 -10.27 6.65
CA TRP A 84 9.34 -10.40 5.32
C TRP A 84 8.07 -11.23 5.37
N VAL A 85 7.02 -10.72 4.74
CA VAL A 85 5.83 -11.52 4.48
C VAL A 85 6.23 -12.55 3.42
N PRO A 86 6.12 -13.87 3.69
CA PRO A 86 6.40 -14.88 2.67
C PRO A 86 5.52 -14.60 1.45
N SER A 87 6.11 -14.63 0.26
CA SER A 87 5.32 -14.52 -0.96
C SER A 87 4.33 -15.70 -1.01
N PRO A 88 3.05 -15.46 -1.34
CA PRO A 88 2.09 -16.52 -1.54
C PRO A 88 2.46 -17.43 -2.71
#